data_AF-A0A8I2YNB4-F1
#
_entry.id   AF-A0A8I2YNB4-F1
#
_cell.length_a   1.000
_cell.length_b   1.000
_cell.length_c   1.000
_cell.angle_alpha   90.00
_cell.angle_beta   90.00
_cell.angle_gamma   90.00
#
_symmetry.space_group_name_H-M   'P 1'
#
loop_
_entity.id
_entity.type
_entity.pdbx_description
1 polymer ?
#
loop_
_entity_poly.entity_id
_entity_poly.type
_entity_poly.pdbx_seq_one_letter_code
_entity_poly.pdbx_strand_id
1 'polypeptide(L)'
;MTILKYTPIKEIPKIRETLRATFKAGVTRPLEWRKHQLYQLARLAQNEADAICDALNKDLSKPRLEVLRTEVGNIVERATKSAQKLDVWAAPEHPDVSDWQKGWKPT
;
A
#
# COMPACT_ATOMS: atom_id res chain seq x y z
N MET A 1 -21.88 -19.12 -1.82
CA MET A 1 -20.44 -19.28 -1.56
C MET A 1 -19.70 -18.97 -2.84
N THR A 2 -18.75 -18.04 -2.80
CA THR A 2 -17.89 -17.72 -3.94
C THR A 2 -16.88 -18.86 -4.11
N ILE A 3 -16.81 -19.45 -5.29
CA ILE A 3 -15.85 -20.52 -5.58
C ILE A 3 -14.46 -19.90 -5.74
N LEU A 4 -13.49 -20.36 -4.94
CA LEU A 4 -12.09 -19.94 -5.06
C LEU A 4 -11.56 -20.35 -6.44
N LYS A 5 -11.16 -19.37 -7.25
CA LYS A 5 -10.51 -19.59 -8.55
C LYS A 5 -9.02 -19.35 -8.39
N TYR A 6 -8.23 -20.43 -8.48
CA TYR A 6 -6.78 -20.33 -8.44
C TYR A 6 -6.23 -19.67 -9.72
N THR A 7 -5.18 -18.87 -9.57
CA THR A 7 -4.42 -18.33 -10.70
C THR A 7 -3.72 -19.46 -11.44
N PRO A 8 -3.98 -19.70 -12.75
CA PRO A 8 -3.29 -20.74 -13.50
C PRO A 8 -1.78 -20.49 -13.56
N ILE A 9 -0.96 -21.54 -13.44
CA ILE A 9 0.51 -21.44 -13.39
C ILE A 9 1.06 -20.64 -14.59
N LYS A 10 0.48 -20.85 -15.78
CA LYS A 10 0.86 -20.12 -17.01
C LYS A 10 0.60 -18.62 -16.99
N GLU A 11 -0.31 -18.14 -16.13
CA GLU A 11 -0.65 -16.72 -16.01
C GLU A 11 0.23 -15.98 -14.99
N ILE A 12 0.83 -16.69 -14.03
CA ILE A 12 1.68 -16.10 -13.00
C ILE A 12 2.86 -15.30 -13.60
N PRO A 13 3.63 -15.83 -14.58
CA PRO A 13 4.69 -15.06 -15.23
C PRO A 13 4.17 -13.81 -15.92
N LYS A 14 2.98 -13.86 -16.53
CA LYS A 14 2.39 -12.73 -17.25
C LYS A 14 2.01 -11.60 -16.30
N ILE A 15 1.35 -11.92 -15.18
CA ILE A 15 1.00 -10.94 -14.15
C ILE A 15 2.27 -10.24 -13.64
N ARG A 16 3.33 -11.02 -13.35
CA ARG A 16 4.63 -10.48 -12.92
C ARG A 16 5.24 -9.55 -13.96
N GLU A 17 5.29 -9.95 -15.23
CA GLU A 17 5.91 -9.12 -16.27
C GLU A 17 5.12 -7.82 -16.51
N THR A 18 3.79 -7.86 -16.44
CA THR A 18 2.97 -6.65 -16.47
C THR A 18 3.32 -5.69 -15.34
N LEU A 19 3.41 -6.18 -14.09
CA LEU A 19 3.79 -5.33 -12.95
C LEU A 19 5.18 -4.72 -13.12
N ARG A 20 6.14 -5.50 -13.64
CA ARG A 20 7.50 -5.01 -13.93
C ARG A 20 7.52 -3.96 -15.02
N ALA A 21 6.75 -4.16 -16.09
CA ALA A 21 6.63 -3.19 -17.16
C ALA A 21 6.03 -1.87 -16.66
N THR A 22 4.95 -1.93 -15.87
CA THR A 22 4.32 -0.75 -15.24
C THR A 22 5.29 0.02 -14.35
N PHE A 23 6.07 -0.70 -13.52
CA PHE A 23 7.07 -0.07 -12.68
C PHE A 23 8.19 0.60 -13.50
N LYS A 24 8.73 -0.12 -14.50
CA LYS A 24 9.79 0.41 -15.39
C LYS A 24 9.34 1.61 -16.21
N ALA A 25 8.07 1.66 -16.59
CA ALA A 25 7.46 2.81 -17.26
C ALA A 25 7.33 4.04 -16.35
N GLY A 26 7.63 3.92 -15.06
CA GLY A 26 7.59 5.04 -14.12
C GLY A 26 6.19 5.43 -13.65
N VAL A 27 5.16 4.65 -13.97
CA VAL A 27 3.75 4.92 -13.60
C VAL A 27 3.61 5.11 -12.09
N THR A 28 4.34 4.34 -11.30
CA THR A 28 4.27 4.35 -9.83
C THR A 28 5.22 5.36 -9.17
N ARG A 29 6.02 6.10 -9.95
CA ARG A 29 7.03 7.04 -9.45
C ARG A 29 6.45 8.33 -8.87
N PRO A 30 5.46 9.00 -9.51
CA PRO A 30 4.90 10.25 -8.98
C PRO A 30 4.33 10.07 -7.56
N LEU A 31 4.60 11.05 -6.69
CA LEU A 31 4.08 11.02 -5.31
C LEU A 31 2.55 11.05 -5.28
N GLU A 32 1.92 11.81 -6.17
CA GLU A 32 0.46 11.89 -6.26
C GLU A 32 -0.18 10.55 -6.61
N TRP A 33 0.43 9.76 -7.51
CA TRP A 33 -0.04 8.41 -7.80
C TRP A 33 0.02 7.53 -6.54
N ARG A 34 1.12 7.59 -5.79
CA ARG A 34 1.33 6.81 -4.56
C ARG A 34 0.33 7.21 -3.46
N LYS A 35 0.13 8.52 -3.23
CA LYS A 35 -0.89 9.03 -2.29
C LYS A 35 -2.28 8.57 -2.67
N HIS A 36 -2.62 8.66 -3.97
CA HIS A 36 -3.91 8.19 -4.47
C HIS A 36 -4.13 6.71 -4.14
N GLN A 37 -3.16 5.83 -4.39
CA GLN A 37 -3.28 4.41 -4.05
C GLN A 37 -3.46 4.18 -2.54
N LEU A 38 -2.75 4.93 -1.69
CA LEU A 38 -2.90 4.84 -0.23
C LEU A 38 -4.32 5.24 0.22
N TYR A 39 -4.87 6.33 -0.32
CA TYR A 39 -6.27 6.70 -0.03
C TYR A 39 -7.27 5.67 -0.57
N GLN A 40 -7.00 5.06 -1.72
CA GLN A 40 -7.83 3.98 -2.25
C GLN A 40 -7.81 2.73 -1.36
N LEU A 41 -6.68 2.40 -0.71
CA LEU A 41 -6.63 1.33 0.29
C LEU A 41 -7.50 1.65 1.52
N ALA A 42 -7.41 2.89 2.04
CA ALA A 42 -8.26 3.32 3.15
C ALA A 42 -9.75 3.28 2.78
N ARG A 43 -10.11 3.66 1.55
CA ARG A 43 -11.49 3.56 1.04
C ARG A 43 -11.97 2.13 0.91
N LEU A 44 -11.15 1.25 0.33
CA LEU A 44 -11.46 -0.17 0.20
C LEU A 44 -11.77 -0.80 1.57
N ALA A 45 -10.91 -0.57 2.56
CA ALA A 45 -11.10 -1.13 3.90
C ALA A 45 -12.38 -0.63 4.58
N GLN A 46 -12.74 0.64 4.39
CA GLN A 46 -13.98 1.20 4.93
C GLN A 46 -15.22 0.65 4.21
N ASN A 47 -15.21 0.63 2.88
CA ASN A 47 -16.35 0.19 2.08
C ASN A 47 -16.65 -1.29 2.28
N GLU A 48 -15.61 -2.11 2.41
CA GLU A 48 -15.72 -3.57 2.53
C GLU A 48 -15.61 -4.05 3.98
N ALA A 49 -15.76 -3.16 4.97
CA ALA A 49 -15.58 -3.48 6.39
C ALA A 49 -16.47 -4.65 6.84
N ASP A 50 -17.72 -4.69 6.37
CA ASP A 50 -18.68 -5.76 6.69
C ASP A 50 -18.24 -7.09 6.09
N ALA A 51 -17.85 -7.09 4.81
CA ALA A 51 -17.37 -8.28 4.14
C ALA A 51 -16.11 -8.84 4.80
N ILE A 52 -15.20 -7.97 5.24
CA ILE A 52 -13.98 -8.34 5.97
C ILE A 52 -14.33 -8.95 7.34
N CYS A 53 -15.24 -8.34 8.09
CA CYS A 53 -15.71 -8.89 9.37
C CYS A 53 -16.36 -10.26 9.21
N ASP A 54 -17.23 -10.42 8.22
CA ASP A 54 -17.94 -11.68 7.96
C ASP A 54 -16.97 -12.78 7.54
N ALA A 55 -15.97 -12.46 6.72
CA ALA A 55 -14.93 -13.41 6.32
C ALA A 55 -14.10 -13.86 7.53
N LEU A 56 -13.58 -12.92 8.33
CA LEU A 56 -12.76 -13.24 9.49
C LEU A 56 -13.53 -13.93 10.62
N ASN A 57 -14.83 -13.69 10.72
CA ASN A 57 -15.67 -14.47 11.61
C ASN A 57 -15.82 -15.92 11.13
N LYS A 58 -16.04 -16.15 9.83
CA LYS A 58 -16.15 -17.50 9.27
C LYS A 58 -14.83 -18.28 9.34
N ASP A 59 -13.71 -17.61 9.09
CA ASP A 59 -12.40 -18.25 9.01
C ASP A 59 -11.79 -18.47 10.41
N LEU A 60 -11.97 -17.51 11.32
CA LEU A 60 -11.24 -17.47 12.60
C LEU A 60 -12.13 -17.29 13.83
N SER A 61 -13.46 -17.24 13.67
CA SER A 61 -14.41 -16.87 14.74
C SER A 61 -14.11 -15.52 15.39
N LYS A 62 -13.41 -14.61 14.68
CA LYS A 62 -13.01 -13.32 15.23
C LYS A 62 -14.24 -12.42 15.47
N PRO A 63 -14.41 -11.81 16.65
CA PRO A 63 -15.51 -10.89 16.90
C PRO A 63 -15.44 -9.64 16.03
N ARG A 64 -16.60 -9.17 15.56
CA ARG A 64 -16.70 -8.01 14.66
C ARG A 64 -16.01 -6.76 15.20
N LEU A 65 -16.21 -6.42 16.48
CA LEU A 65 -15.60 -5.24 17.10
C LEU A 65 -14.06 -5.32 17.08
N GLU A 66 -13.52 -6.51 17.30
CA GLU A 66 -12.07 -6.75 17.24
C GLU A 66 -11.54 -6.55 15.83
N VAL A 67 -12.22 -7.09 14.81
CA VAL A 67 -11.84 -6.90 13.40
C VAL A 67 -11.88 -5.43 13.00
N LEU A 68 -12.96 -4.72 13.35
CA LEU A 68 -13.10 -3.30 13.00
C LEU A 68 -11.97 -2.46 13.60
N ARG A 69 -11.56 -2.76 14.83
CA ARG A 69 -10.47 -2.04 15.50
C ARG A 69 -9.08 -2.44 14.98
N THR A 70 -8.82 -3.74 14.85
CA THR A 70 -7.46 -4.27 14.66
C THR A 70 -7.07 -4.53 13.21
N GLU A 71 -8.05 -4.73 12.31
CA GLU A 71 -7.78 -4.99 10.89
C GLU A 71 -8.17 -3.76 10.07
N VAL A 72 -9.47 -3.44 10.05
CA VAL A 72 -10.01 -2.34 9.24
C VAL A 72 -9.45 -0.99 9.71
N GLY A 73 -9.56 -0.71 11.01
CA GLY A 73 -9.07 0.53 11.62
C GLY A 73 -7.57 0.75 11.37
N ASN A 74 -6.76 -0.30 11.53
CA ASN A 74 -5.32 -0.24 11.28
C ASN A 74 -4.99 0.04 9.80
N ILE A 75 -5.71 -0.57 8.84
CA ILE A 75 -5.49 -0.29 7.41
C ILE A 75 -5.82 1.17 7.11
N VAL A 76 -6.97 1.66 7.58
CA VAL A 76 -7.42 3.04 7.36
C VAL A 76 -6.44 4.05 7.96
N GLU A 77 -6.07 3.85 9.23
CA GLU A 77 -5.14 4.75 9.93
C GLU A 77 -3.78 4.78 9.24
N ARG A 78 -3.17 3.60 9.01
CA ARG A 78 -1.81 3.52 8.46
C ARG A 78 -1.76 4.05 7.03
N ALA A 79 -2.72 3.70 6.19
CA ALA A 79 -2.75 4.18 4.81
C ALA A 79 -2.94 5.71 4.75
N THR A 80 -3.85 6.26 5.56
CA THR A 80 -4.09 7.72 5.63
C THR A 80 -2.87 8.46 6.15
N LYS A 81 -2.27 7.97 7.24
CA LYS A 81 -1.04 8.54 7.82
C LYS A 81 0.12 8.48 6.84
N SER A 82 0.30 7.36 6.14
CA SER A 82 1.33 7.24 5.11
C SER A 82 1.10 8.22 3.97
N ALA A 83 -0.14 8.42 3.51
CA ALA A 83 -0.43 9.38 2.45
C ALA A 83 -0.09 10.82 2.87
N GLN A 84 -0.41 11.19 4.11
CA GLN A 84 -0.10 12.51 4.67
C GLN A 84 1.39 12.75 4.90
N LYS A 85 2.16 11.71 5.20
CA LYS A 85 3.60 11.81 5.50
C LYS A 85 4.50 11.54 4.28
N LEU A 86 3.93 11.08 3.17
CA LEU A 86 4.71 10.58 2.04
C LEU A 86 5.66 11.62 1.45
N ASP A 87 5.26 12.90 1.40
CA ASP A 87 6.13 13.96 0.89
C ASP A 87 7.39 14.12 1.72
N VAL A 88 7.26 14.04 3.05
CA VAL A 88 8.38 14.14 3.98
C VAL A 88 9.26 12.91 3.89
N TRP A 89 8.66 11.71 3.85
CA TRP A 89 9.42 10.46 3.79
C TRP A 89 10.12 10.21 2.45
N ALA A 90 9.62 10.81 1.37
CA ALA A 90 10.22 10.68 0.06
C ALA A 90 11.15 11.86 -0.30
N ALA A 91 11.29 12.84 0.59
CA ALA A 91 12.23 13.94 0.40
C ALA A 91 13.67 13.39 0.40
N PRO A 92 14.55 13.89 -0.49
CA PRO A 92 15.96 13.53 -0.43
C PRO A 92 16.58 13.93 0.90
N GLU A 93 17.42 13.06 1.46
CA GLU A 93 18.21 13.36 2.65
C GLU A 93 19.64 13.69 2.23
N HIS A 94 20.20 14.76 2.80
CA HIS A 94 21.58 15.14 2.52
C HIS A 94 22.48 14.67 3.68
N PRO A 95 23.48 13.82 3.42
CA PRO A 95 24.41 13.40 4.47
C PRO A 95 25.26 14.58 4.92
N ASP A 96 25.72 14.53 6.17
CA ASP A 96 26.74 15.47 6.64
C ASP A 96 28.05 15.18 5.92
N VAL A 97 28.58 16.19 5.25
CA VAL A 97 29.78 16.09 4.43
C VAL A 97 30.72 17.25 4.75
N SER A 98 32.01 17.01 4.50
CA SER A 98 33.05 18.01 4.70
C SER A 98 32.78 19.27 3.86
N ASP A 99 33.30 20.43 4.29
CA ASP A 99 32.94 21.74 3.72
C ASP A 99 33.16 21.83 2.20
N TRP A 100 34.20 21.21 1.68
CA TRP A 100 34.51 21.21 0.25
C TRP A 100 33.53 20.36 -0.60
N GLN A 101 32.77 19.45 0.04
CA GLN A 101 31.77 18.59 -0.61
C GLN A 101 30.35 19.15 -0.53
N LYS A 102 30.10 20.17 0.29
CA LYS A 102 28.75 20.76 0.49
C LYS A 102 28.14 21.29 -0.81
N GLY A 103 28.95 21.79 -1.74
CA GLY A 103 28.49 22.30 -3.04
C GLY A 103 27.90 21.24 -3.96
N TRP A 104 28.16 19.95 -3.73
CA TRP A 104 27.73 18.85 -4.59
C TRP A 104 26.29 18.41 -4.32
N LYS A 105 25.68 18.87 -3.22
CA LYS A 105 24.34 18.49 -2.79
C LYS A 105 24.09 16.98 -2.88
N PRO A 106 24.97 16.14 -2.31
CA PRO A 106 24.79 14.69 -2.36
C PRO A 106 23.45 14.31 -1.72
N THR A 107 22.68 13.45 -2.37
CA THR A 107 21.38 12.91 -1.92
C THR A 107 21.40 11.40 -1.98
#